data_AF-A0A4Q3FW05-F1
#
_entry.id   AF-A0A4Q3FW05-F1
#
_cell.length_a   1.000
_cell.length_b   1.000
_cell.length_c   1.000
_cell.angle_alpha   90.00
_cell.angle_beta   90.00
_cell.angle_gamma   90.00
#
_symmetry.space_group_name_H-M   'P 1'
#
loop_
_entity.id
_entity.type
_entity.pdbx_description
1 polymer ?
#
loop_
_entity_poly.entity_id
_entity_poly.type
_entity_poly.pdbx_seq_one_letter_code
_entity_poly.pdbx_strand_id
1 'polypeptide(L)'
;MANDSTEKKPSVNADEGSVFSTVRNLWPYMWPEGRPDLRMQVVLALGALVLSKVATTLIPFAYKGIIDSLGGTDADSQLILGLAVPVVLVIAFVLGNIFDAAFQQLRDVLFAGVGQHAVRKLALETFHHVHRLSLRFHLARRTGGLSRVIERGTKGIETVVRFAMLNIVPTIIEFIVVAIIFVWLFGVSYVGVLVVMIWAYLYFTIKASNWRIAIRRDMNESDTDANGKAVDSLLN
;
A
#
# COMPACT_ATOMS: atom_id res chain seq x y z
N MET A 1 -40.11 30.96 7.32
CA MET A 1 -39.27 30.84 6.11
C MET A 1 -38.26 29.73 6.39
N ALA A 2 -38.22 28.73 5.51
CA ALA A 2 -37.54 27.46 5.71
C ALA A 2 -36.01 27.65 5.79
N ASN A 3 -35.39 27.09 6.83
CA ASN A 3 -33.95 27.03 6.99
C ASN A 3 -33.47 25.74 6.32
N ASP A 4 -33.02 25.85 5.06
CA ASP A 4 -32.37 24.77 4.33
C ASP A 4 -30.92 24.64 4.82
N SER A 5 -30.76 24.04 6.00
CA SER A 5 -29.44 23.56 6.44
C SER A 5 -29.23 22.18 5.83
N THR A 6 -28.69 22.15 4.61
CA THR A 6 -28.03 20.96 4.07
C THR A 6 -26.82 20.64 4.93
N GLU A 7 -27.06 19.97 6.07
CA GLU A 7 -26.04 19.51 6.98
C GLU A 7 -25.23 18.43 6.25
N LYS A 8 -24.02 18.81 5.83
CA LYS A 8 -23.11 17.95 5.09
C LYS A 8 -22.70 16.81 6.03
N LYS A 9 -23.34 15.64 5.89
CA LYS A 9 -23.03 14.43 6.67
C LYS A 9 -21.51 14.21 6.72
N PRO A 10 -20.93 13.86 7.88
CA PRO A 10 -19.51 13.57 7.99
C PRO A 10 -19.15 12.43 7.02
N SER A 11 -18.16 12.66 6.17
CA SER A 11 -17.82 11.80 5.03
C SER A 11 -17.13 10.49 5.40
N VAL A 12 -16.95 10.21 6.70
CA VAL A 12 -16.26 9.03 7.23
C VAL A 12 -16.97 8.55 8.48
N ASN A 13 -17.61 7.39 8.41
CA ASN A 13 -18.20 6.69 9.54
C ASN A 13 -17.19 5.67 10.06
N ALA A 14 -16.88 5.67 11.35
CA ALA A 14 -15.81 4.86 11.94
C ALA A 14 -16.09 3.35 11.89
N ASP A 15 -17.38 2.97 11.82
CA ASP A 15 -17.82 1.57 11.85
C ASP A 15 -17.99 0.94 10.46
N GLU A 16 -18.02 1.74 9.37
CA GLU A 16 -18.29 1.26 7.99
C GLU A 16 -17.50 2.03 6.91
N GLY A 17 -16.32 2.53 7.24
CA GLY A 17 -15.47 3.23 6.28
C GLY A 17 -14.91 2.30 5.21
N SER A 18 -15.58 2.18 4.06
CA SER A 18 -15.03 1.56 2.86
C SER A 18 -13.62 2.12 2.60
N VAL A 19 -12.60 1.25 2.56
CA VAL A 19 -11.21 1.64 2.25
C VAL A 19 -11.16 2.51 1.00
N PHE A 20 -12.03 2.23 0.03
CA PHE A 20 -12.16 3.00 -1.20
C PHE A 20 -12.66 4.44 -0.99
N SER A 21 -13.63 4.68 -0.09
CA SER A 21 -14.09 6.04 0.20
C SER A 21 -13.01 6.87 0.90
N THR A 22 -12.28 6.25 1.84
CA THR A 22 -11.14 6.88 2.52
C THR A 22 -10.04 7.24 1.52
N VAL A 23 -9.65 6.32 0.63
CA VAL A 23 -8.65 6.58 -0.42
C VAL A 23 -9.12 7.68 -1.37
N ARG A 24 -10.40 7.66 -1.80
CA ARG A 24 -10.97 8.70 -2.67
C ARG A 24 -10.95 10.08 -2.03
N ASN A 25 -11.28 10.17 -0.74
CA ASN A 25 -11.27 11.43 0.00
C ASN A 25 -9.85 11.97 0.22
N LEU A 26 -8.86 11.09 0.26
CA LEU A 26 -7.45 11.45 0.46
C LEU A 26 -6.69 11.73 -0.85
N TRP A 27 -7.24 11.30 -1.99
CA TRP A 27 -6.66 11.51 -3.32
C TRP A 27 -6.28 12.97 -3.64
N PRO A 28 -7.12 13.99 -3.31
CA PRO A 28 -6.77 15.39 -3.58
C PRO A 28 -5.54 15.91 -2.83
N TYR A 29 -5.17 15.27 -1.72
CA TYR A 29 -3.95 15.61 -0.97
C TYR A 29 -2.69 15.06 -1.63
N MET A 30 -2.82 13.95 -2.37
CA MET A 30 -1.75 13.30 -3.12
C MET A 30 -1.56 13.89 -4.52
N TRP A 31 -2.64 14.38 -5.12
CA TRP A 31 -2.64 15.04 -6.43
C TRP A 31 -3.01 16.54 -6.33
N PRO A 32 -2.19 17.36 -5.66
CA PRO A 32 -2.51 18.78 -5.43
C PRO A 32 -2.53 19.59 -6.74
N GLU A 33 -3.52 20.48 -6.90
CA GLU A 33 -3.67 21.33 -8.09
C GLU A 33 -2.58 22.39 -8.26
N GLY A 34 -2.07 22.94 -7.16
CA GLY A 34 -1.06 24.00 -7.18
C GLY A 34 0.40 23.52 -7.19
N ARG A 35 0.67 22.21 -7.32
CA ARG A 35 2.04 21.64 -7.20
C ARG A 35 2.34 20.64 -8.33
N PRO A 36 2.71 21.14 -9.53
CA PRO A 36 3.01 20.29 -10.68
C PRO A 36 4.26 19.43 -10.46
N ASP A 37 5.19 19.87 -9.60
CA ASP A 37 6.35 19.11 -9.13
C ASP A 37 5.93 17.78 -8.49
N LEU A 38 4.94 17.80 -7.60
CA LEU A 38 4.45 16.59 -6.93
C LEU A 38 3.67 15.68 -7.87
N ARG A 39 2.88 16.26 -8.79
CA ARG A 39 2.17 15.48 -9.81
C ARG A 39 3.15 14.72 -10.69
N MET A 40 4.23 15.38 -11.11
CA MET A 40 5.30 14.75 -11.87
C MET A 40 5.95 13.61 -11.06
N GLN A 41 6.23 13.83 -9.77
CA GLN A 41 6.76 12.77 -8.90
C GLN A 41 5.82 11.57 -8.79
N VAL A 42 4.49 11.78 -8.70
CA VAL A 42 3.50 10.69 -8.71
C VAL A 42 3.55 9.93 -10.04
N VAL A 43 3.56 10.64 -11.18
CA VAL A 43 3.63 10.00 -12.50
C VAL A 43 4.91 9.21 -12.67
N LEU A 44 6.06 9.76 -12.27
CA LEU A 44 7.35 9.06 -12.30
C LEU A 44 7.37 7.86 -11.35
N ALA A 45 6.78 7.97 -10.16
CA ALA A 45 6.68 6.86 -9.22
C ALA A 45 5.81 5.72 -9.77
N LEU A 46 4.68 6.06 -10.41
CA LEU A 46 3.84 5.09 -11.10
C LEU A 46 4.54 4.47 -12.32
N GLY A 47 5.31 5.26 -13.07
CA GLY A 47 6.14 4.75 -14.16
C GLY A 47 7.21 3.77 -13.68
N ALA A 48 7.97 4.15 -12.66
CA ALA A 48 8.95 3.27 -12.02
C ALA A 48 8.30 2.00 -11.45
N LEU A 49 7.11 2.12 -10.85
CA LEU A 49 6.32 0.98 -10.39
C LEU A 49 5.98 0.02 -11.54
N VAL A 50 5.47 0.53 -12.66
CA VAL A 50 5.12 -0.30 -13.82
C VAL A 50 6.36 -0.97 -14.39
N LEU A 51 7.49 -0.26 -14.50
CA LEU A 51 8.76 -0.83 -14.96
C LEU A 51 9.26 -1.95 -14.02
N SER A 52 9.18 -1.74 -12.71
CA SER A 52 9.44 -2.78 -11.71
C SER A 52 8.57 -4.01 -11.96
N LYS A 53 7.25 -3.85 -12.08
CA LYS A 53 6.33 -4.98 -12.29
C LYS A 53 6.56 -5.72 -13.62
N VAL A 54 6.88 -5.00 -14.68
CA VAL A 54 7.28 -5.61 -15.97
C VAL A 54 8.55 -6.44 -15.77
N ALA A 55 9.58 -5.89 -15.10
CA ALA A 55 10.81 -6.62 -14.81
C ALA A 55 10.52 -7.88 -13.96
N THR A 56 9.79 -7.76 -12.85
CA THR A 56 9.42 -8.90 -11.98
C THR A 56 8.71 -10.00 -12.79
N THR A 57 7.85 -9.62 -13.73
CA THR A 57 7.09 -10.56 -14.55
C THR A 57 7.95 -11.26 -15.61
N LEU A 58 9.01 -10.60 -16.11
CA LEU A 58 9.91 -11.18 -17.11
C LEU A 58 10.98 -12.11 -16.50
N ILE A 59 11.34 -11.92 -15.23
CA ILE A 59 12.35 -12.74 -14.52
C ILE A 59 12.05 -14.25 -14.61
N PRO A 60 10.81 -14.75 -14.37
CA PRO A 60 10.48 -16.17 -14.55
C PRO A 60 10.73 -16.70 -15.96
N PHE A 61 10.61 -15.89 -17.01
CA PHE A 61 10.88 -16.33 -18.38
C PHE A 61 12.38 -16.49 -18.64
N ALA A 62 13.21 -15.59 -18.10
CA ALA A 62 14.66 -15.77 -18.13
C ALA A 62 15.04 -17.05 -17.38
N TYR A 63 14.44 -17.29 -16.21
CA TYR A 63 14.67 -18.51 -15.43
C TYR A 63 14.23 -19.78 -16.17
N LYS A 64 13.04 -19.76 -16.80
CA LYS A 64 12.57 -20.84 -17.66
C LYS A 64 13.57 -21.12 -18.79
N GLY A 65 14.05 -20.08 -19.47
CA GLY A 65 15.03 -20.23 -20.55
C GLY A 65 16.34 -20.87 -20.10
N ILE A 66 16.82 -20.57 -18.88
CA ILE A 66 18.00 -21.23 -18.29
C ILE A 66 17.73 -22.74 -18.18
N ILE A 67 16.61 -23.13 -17.59
CA ILE A 67 16.24 -24.54 -17.41
C ILE A 67 16.09 -25.25 -18.76
N ASP A 68 15.35 -24.64 -19.69
CA ASP A 68 15.11 -25.19 -21.03
C ASP A 68 16.44 -25.38 -21.79
N SER A 69 17.39 -24.44 -21.68
CA SER A 69 18.70 -24.51 -22.33
C SER A 69 19.63 -25.59 -21.77
N LEU A 70 19.43 -25.98 -20.50
CA LEU A 70 20.23 -27.02 -19.83
C LEU A 70 19.57 -28.40 -19.92
N GLY A 71 18.25 -28.46 -20.13
CA GLY A 71 17.46 -29.69 -20.19
C GLY A 71 17.28 -30.29 -21.60
N GLY A 72 17.67 -29.57 -22.66
CA GLY A 72 17.56 -30.06 -24.04
C GLY A 72 18.53 -31.21 -24.35
N THR A 73 18.01 -32.32 -24.88
CA THR A 73 18.76 -33.56 -25.20
C THR A 73 19.65 -33.51 -26.45
N ASP A 74 19.81 -32.36 -27.08
CA ASP A 74 20.61 -32.23 -28.31
C ASP A 74 22.10 -32.07 -27.97
N ALA A 75 22.75 -33.21 -27.76
CA ALA A 75 24.15 -33.36 -27.34
C ALA A 75 25.22 -32.83 -28.33
N ASP A 76 24.83 -32.24 -29.47
CA ASP A 76 25.75 -31.93 -30.58
C ASP A 76 25.92 -30.42 -30.88
N SER A 77 25.29 -29.53 -30.11
CA SER A 77 25.52 -28.09 -30.24
C SER A 77 26.76 -27.65 -29.45
N GLN A 78 27.91 -27.65 -30.15
CA GLN A 78 29.17 -26.95 -29.84
C GLN A 78 29.25 -26.32 -28.43
N LEU A 79 30.00 -26.96 -27.54
CA LEU A 79 30.18 -26.66 -26.11
C LEU A 79 30.41 -25.17 -25.74
N ILE A 80 30.85 -24.32 -26.66
CA ILE A 80 31.07 -22.89 -26.44
C ILE A 80 29.80 -22.05 -26.70
N LEU A 81 29.00 -22.40 -27.72
CA LEU A 81 27.70 -21.75 -27.99
C LEU A 81 26.60 -22.29 -27.07
N GLY A 82 26.68 -23.56 -26.66
CA GLY A 82 25.73 -24.20 -25.74
C GLY A 82 25.74 -23.63 -24.31
N LEU A 83 26.90 -23.17 -23.81
CA LEU A 83 27.02 -22.55 -22.49
C LEU A 83 26.76 -21.04 -22.51
N ALA A 84 26.95 -20.36 -23.65
CA ALA A 84 26.77 -18.92 -23.75
C ALA A 84 25.31 -18.49 -23.50
N VAL A 85 24.34 -19.25 -24.00
CA VAL A 85 22.91 -18.96 -23.84
C VAL A 85 22.47 -19.00 -22.36
N PRO A 86 22.67 -20.09 -21.60
CA PRO A 86 22.34 -20.11 -20.18
C PRO A 86 23.07 -19.01 -19.39
N VAL A 87 24.34 -18.74 -19.70
CA VAL A 87 25.09 -17.68 -19.00
C VAL A 87 24.48 -16.30 -19.23
N VAL A 88 24.13 -15.96 -20.48
CA VAL A 88 23.46 -14.69 -20.80
C VAL A 88 22.11 -14.60 -20.10
N LEU A 89 21.34 -15.70 -20.04
CA LEU A 89 20.05 -15.72 -19.35
C LEU A 89 20.18 -15.62 -17.83
N VAL A 90 21.23 -16.20 -17.22
CA VAL A 90 21.57 -16.01 -15.80
C VAL A 90 21.89 -14.54 -15.53
N ILE A 91 22.70 -13.91 -16.38
CA ILE A 91 23.01 -12.48 -16.25
C ILE A 91 21.72 -11.64 -16.36
N ALA A 92 20.88 -11.93 -17.36
CA ALA A 92 19.60 -11.25 -17.53
C ALA A 92 18.66 -11.45 -16.32
N PHE A 93 18.62 -12.66 -15.75
CA PHE A 93 17.87 -12.96 -14.54
C PHE A 93 18.36 -12.12 -13.35
N VAL A 94 19.67 -12.09 -13.10
CA VAL A 94 20.25 -11.31 -11.98
C VAL A 94 20.03 -9.82 -12.19
N LEU A 95 20.31 -9.29 -13.40
CA LEU A 95 20.07 -7.89 -13.73
C LEU A 95 18.59 -7.53 -13.62
N GLY A 96 17.68 -8.41 -14.04
CA GLY A 96 16.23 -8.22 -13.89
C GLY A 96 15.84 -8.03 -12.42
N ASN A 97 16.37 -8.84 -11.51
CA ASN A 97 16.15 -8.69 -10.07
C ASN A 97 16.72 -7.38 -9.52
N ILE A 98 17.91 -6.98 -9.96
CA ILE A 98 18.53 -5.70 -9.56
C ILE A 98 17.70 -4.53 -10.06
N PHE A 99 17.24 -4.55 -11.32
CA PHE A 99 16.40 -3.51 -11.88
C PHE A 99 15.05 -3.42 -11.18
N ASP A 100 14.40 -4.56 -10.90
CA ASP A 100 13.17 -4.57 -10.11
C ASP A 100 13.39 -3.89 -8.76
N ALA A 101 14.40 -4.33 -7.98
CA ALA A 101 14.73 -3.72 -6.70
C ALA A 101 15.05 -2.21 -6.83
N ALA A 102 15.80 -1.80 -7.85
CA ALA A 102 16.14 -0.40 -8.08
C ALA A 102 14.90 0.44 -8.40
N PHE A 103 13.99 -0.03 -9.25
CA PHE A 103 12.74 0.66 -9.56
C PHE A 103 11.79 0.71 -8.36
N GLN A 104 11.77 -0.33 -7.52
CA GLN A 104 11.03 -0.33 -6.25
C GLN A 104 11.60 0.70 -5.25
N GLN A 105 12.91 0.88 -5.20
CA GLN A 105 13.49 1.94 -4.36
C GLN A 105 13.24 3.33 -4.95
N LEU A 106 13.36 3.47 -6.28
CA LEU A 106 13.10 4.72 -6.98
C LEU A 106 11.65 5.18 -6.78
N ARG A 107 10.65 4.30 -6.94
CA ARG A 107 9.24 4.65 -6.69
C ARG A 107 9.04 5.11 -5.24
N ASP A 108 9.70 4.48 -4.28
CA ASP A 108 9.55 4.78 -2.86
C ASP A 108 10.13 6.16 -2.52
N VAL A 109 11.30 6.49 -3.09
CA VAL A 109 11.94 7.81 -2.95
C VAL A 109 11.11 8.90 -3.63
N LEU A 110 10.66 8.67 -4.87
CA LEU A 110 9.82 9.62 -5.61
C LEU A 110 8.51 9.89 -4.86
N PHE A 111 7.94 8.87 -4.23
CA PHE A 111 6.68 8.99 -3.51
C PHE A 111 6.81 9.61 -2.12
N ALA A 112 7.98 9.52 -1.47
CA ALA A 112 8.19 10.05 -0.12
C ALA A 112 7.84 11.54 -0.03
N GLY A 113 8.25 12.35 -1.01
CA GLY A 113 7.93 13.78 -1.06
C GLY A 113 6.43 14.08 -1.16
N VAL A 114 5.70 13.25 -1.93
CA VAL A 114 4.25 13.38 -2.11
C VAL A 114 3.51 12.99 -0.83
N GLY A 115 3.86 11.86 -0.22
CA GLY A 115 3.27 11.40 1.03
C GLY A 115 3.47 12.41 2.15
N GLN A 116 4.70 12.91 2.33
CA GLN A 116 5.01 13.92 3.35
C GLN A 116 4.30 15.26 3.09
N HIS A 117 4.10 15.64 1.82
CA HIS A 117 3.29 16.82 1.51
C HIS A 117 1.83 16.64 1.91
N ALA A 118 1.23 15.48 1.60
CA ALA A 118 -0.16 15.19 1.95
C ALA A 118 -0.36 15.20 3.47
N VAL A 119 0.54 14.57 4.23
CA VAL A 119 0.54 14.57 5.70
C VAL A 119 0.63 15.99 6.25
N ARG A 120 1.58 16.79 5.74
CA ARG A 120 1.74 18.18 6.17
C ARG A 120 0.48 19.00 5.91
N LYS A 121 -0.12 18.88 4.73
CA LYS A 121 -1.32 19.62 4.35
C LYS A 121 -2.50 19.24 5.24
N LEU A 122 -2.70 17.95 5.47
CA LEU A 122 -3.76 17.45 6.32
C LEU A 122 -3.57 17.86 7.79
N ALA A 123 -2.34 17.80 8.29
CA ALA A 123 -2.00 18.27 9.63
C ALA A 123 -2.31 19.76 9.81
N LEU A 124 -1.94 20.59 8.82
CA LEU A 124 -2.24 22.03 8.82
C LEU A 124 -3.74 22.32 8.76
N GLU A 125 -4.49 21.65 7.89
CA GLU A 125 -5.95 21.81 7.82
C GLU A 125 -6.62 21.40 9.13
N THR A 126 -6.17 20.29 9.73
CA THR A 126 -6.66 19.83 11.03
C THR A 126 -6.32 20.84 12.14
N PHE A 127 -5.08 21.37 12.13
CA PHE A 127 -4.63 22.36 13.10
C PHE A 127 -5.44 23.66 13.01
N HIS A 128 -5.67 24.17 11.79
CA HIS A 128 -6.50 25.34 11.55
C HIS A 128 -7.96 25.10 11.95
N HIS A 129 -8.52 23.94 11.63
CA HIS A 129 -9.88 23.59 12.03
C HIS A 129 -10.01 23.57 13.55
N VAL A 130 -9.08 22.92 14.23
CA VAL A 130 -9.05 22.85 15.69
C VAL A 130 -8.95 24.23 16.32
N HIS A 131 -8.11 25.14 15.80
CA HIS A 131 -8.01 26.51 16.31
C HIS A 131 -9.28 27.35 16.13
N ARG A 132 -10.15 26.99 15.18
CA ARG A 132 -11.41 27.69 14.91
C ARG A 132 -12.57 27.16 15.75
N LEU A 133 -12.36 26.12 16.56
CA LEU A 133 -13.40 25.59 17.42
C LEU A 133 -13.66 26.52 18.62
N SER A 134 -14.86 26.42 19.18
CA SER A 134 -15.29 27.26 20.29
C SER A 134 -14.38 27.09 21.53
N LEU A 135 -14.25 28.14 22.34
CA LEU A 135 -13.54 28.08 23.63
C LEU A 135 -14.08 26.96 24.53
N ARG A 136 -15.40 26.69 24.50
CA ARG A 136 -16.01 25.56 25.22
C ARG A 136 -15.44 24.21 24.79
N PHE A 137 -15.16 24.01 23.49
CA PHE A 137 -14.51 22.80 22.99
C PHE A 137 -13.10 22.63 23.57
N HIS A 138 -12.33 23.72 23.62
CA HIS A 138 -10.97 23.72 24.15
C HIS A 138 -10.92 23.52 25.66
N LEU A 139 -11.86 24.09 26.43
CA LEU A 139 -11.94 23.91 27.88
C LEU A 139 -12.40 22.50 28.29
N ALA A 140 -13.21 21.84 27.46
CA ALA A 140 -13.75 20.51 27.74
C ALA A 140 -12.76 19.35 27.46
N ARG A 141 -11.60 19.61 26.83
CA ARG A 141 -10.65 18.57 26.41
C ARG A 141 -9.24 18.87 26.89
N ARG A 142 -8.51 17.84 27.34
CA ARG A 142 -7.08 17.96 27.67
C ARG A 142 -6.28 18.26 26.39
N THR A 143 -5.58 19.39 26.36
CA THR A 143 -4.77 19.87 25.22
C THR A 143 -3.77 18.82 24.70
N GLY A 144 -3.11 18.07 25.61
CA GLY A 144 -2.20 16.98 25.23
C GLY A 144 -2.88 15.80 24.52
N GLY A 145 -4.12 15.47 24.91
CA GLY A 145 -4.90 14.40 24.27
C GLY A 145 -5.32 14.77 22.85
N LEU A 146 -5.67 16.04 22.61
CA LEU A 146 -6.05 16.54 21.29
C LEU A 146 -4.86 16.51 20.31
N SER A 147 -3.68 16.95 20.74
CA SER A 147 -2.45 16.89 19.94
C SER A 147 -2.12 15.45 19.52
N ARG A 148 -2.18 14.50 20.47
CA ARG A 148 -1.91 13.08 20.21
C ARG A 148 -2.92 12.42 19.27
N VAL A 149 -4.18 12.88 19.26
CA VAL A 149 -5.19 12.40 18.31
C VAL A 149 -4.87 12.90 16.90
N ILE A 150 -4.49 14.17 16.73
CA ILE A 150 -4.11 14.74 15.44
C ILE A 150 -2.87 14.03 14.88
N GLU A 151 -1.85 13.83 15.71
CA GLU A 151 -0.62 13.13 15.30
C GLU A 151 -0.92 11.69 14.86
N ARG A 152 -1.71 10.94 15.65
CA ARG A 152 -2.09 9.57 15.28
C ARG A 152 -2.97 9.53 14.03
N GLY A 153 -3.90 10.46 13.89
CA GLY A 153 -4.79 10.53 12.72
C GLY A 153 -4.04 10.82 11.43
N THR A 154 -3.13 11.80 11.46
CA THR A 154 -2.30 12.17 10.30
C THR A 154 -1.33 11.06 9.91
N LYS A 155 -0.66 10.41 10.87
CA LYS A 155 0.18 9.21 10.63
C LYS A 155 -0.62 8.02 10.11
N GLY A 156 -1.83 7.80 10.63
CA GLY A 156 -2.72 6.75 10.15
C GLY A 156 -3.12 6.96 8.69
N ILE A 157 -3.43 8.21 8.34
CA ILE A 157 -3.76 8.60 6.96
C ILE A 157 -2.57 8.43 6.02
N GLU A 158 -1.35 8.83 6.43
CA GLU A 158 -0.13 8.55 5.68
C GLU A 158 0.00 7.07 5.36
N THR A 159 -0.18 6.24 6.39
CA THR A 159 -0.02 4.79 6.30
C THR A 159 -1.01 4.20 5.31
N VAL A 160 -2.29 4.57 5.40
CA VAL A 160 -3.34 4.09 4.50
C VAL A 160 -3.05 4.48 3.06
N VAL A 161 -2.66 5.73 2.81
CA VAL A 161 -2.38 6.22 1.46
C VAL A 161 -1.15 5.56 0.87
N ARG A 162 -0.05 5.47 1.63
CA ARG A 162 1.18 4.79 1.22
C ARG A 162 0.90 3.32 0.94
N PHE A 163 0.12 2.65 1.79
CA PHE A 163 -0.26 1.27 1.58
C PHE A 163 -1.11 1.09 0.31
N ALA A 164 -2.14 1.93 0.10
CA ALA A 164 -2.99 1.85 -1.07
C ALA A 164 -2.19 2.05 -2.38
N MET A 165 -1.32 3.07 -2.43
CA MET A 165 -0.56 3.39 -3.64
C MET A 165 0.63 2.49 -3.89
N LEU A 166 1.38 2.09 -2.85
CA LEU A 166 2.62 1.32 -2.99
C LEU A 166 2.45 -0.18 -2.78
N ASN A 167 1.27 -0.66 -2.38
CA ASN A 167 0.98 -2.09 -2.26
C ASN A 167 -0.27 -2.48 -3.06
N ILE A 168 -1.45 -1.93 -2.71
CA ILE A 168 -2.71 -2.39 -3.32
C ILE A 168 -2.72 -2.22 -4.84
N VAL A 169 -2.43 -1.00 -5.33
CA VAL A 169 -2.40 -0.72 -6.78
C VAL A 169 -1.39 -1.61 -7.52
N PRO A 170 -0.11 -1.71 -7.10
CA PRO A 170 0.87 -2.64 -7.64
C PRO A 170 0.38 -4.08 -7.72
N THR A 171 -0.23 -4.58 -6.64
CA THR A 171 -0.69 -5.97 -6.56
C THR A 171 -1.83 -6.24 -7.53
N ILE A 172 -2.74 -5.28 -7.72
CA ILE A 172 -3.81 -5.39 -8.72
C ILE A 172 -3.23 -5.42 -10.14
N ILE A 173 -2.28 -4.53 -10.45
CA ILE A 173 -1.62 -4.49 -11.77
C ILE A 173 -0.89 -5.82 -12.03
N GLU A 174 -0.11 -6.29 -11.06
CA GLU A 174 0.62 -7.55 -11.13
C GLU A 174 -0.33 -8.73 -11.37
N PHE A 175 -1.44 -8.78 -10.63
CA PHE A 175 -2.47 -9.80 -10.85
C PHE A 175 -3.03 -9.77 -12.27
N ILE A 176 -3.35 -8.59 -12.83
CA ILE A 176 -3.86 -8.48 -14.20
C ILE A 176 -2.83 -8.98 -15.21
N VAL A 177 -1.56 -8.56 -15.07
CA VAL A 177 -0.49 -8.97 -15.98
C VAL A 177 -0.28 -10.49 -15.92
N VAL A 178 -0.21 -11.06 -14.71
CA VAL A 178 -0.06 -12.51 -14.51
C VAL A 178 -1.25 -13.26 -15.07
N ALA A 179 -2.48 -12.77 -14.87
CA ALA A 179 -3.68 -13.38 -15.41
C ALA A 179 -3.65 -13.41 -16.96
N ILE A 180 -3.26 -12.31 -17.61
CA ILE A 180 -3.08 -12.25 -19.07
C ILE A 180 -2.07 -13.30 -19.51
N ILE A 181 -0.88 -13.34 -18.90
CA ILE A 181 0.16 -14.32 -19.22
C ILE A 181 -0.34 -15.75 -19.08
N PHE A 182 -1.10 -16.03 -18.02
CA PHE A 182 -1.67 -17.36 -17.78
C PHE A 182 -2.66 -17.77 -18.87
N VAL A 183 -3.55 -16.85 -19.31
CA VAL A 183 -4.46 -17.13 -20.43
C VAL A 183 -3.66 -17.49 -21.68
N TRP A 184 -2.61 -16.73 -22.01
CA TRP A 184 -1.82 -16.94 -23.22
C TRP A 184 -0.99 -18.23 -23.20
N LEU A 185 -0.40 -18.58 -22.05
CA LEU A 185 0.53 -19.72 -21.95
C LEU A 185 -0.15 -21.04 -21.54
N PHE A 186 -1.16 -20.97 -20.69
CA PHE A 186 -1.75 -22.16 -20.05
C PHE A 186 -3.27 -22.29 -20.30
N GLY A 187 -3.91 -21.24 -20.82
CA GLY A 187 -5.35 -21.19 -21.05
C GLY A 187 -6.16 -20.70 -19.85
N VAL A 188 -7.45 -20.46 -20.09
CA VAL A 188 -8.36 -19.79 -19.12
C VAL A 188 -8.62 -20.63 -17.86
N SER A 189 -8.53 -21.96 -17.94
CA SER A 189 -8.75 -22.86 -16.80
C SER A 189 -7.79 -22.57 -15.64
N TYR A 190 -6.52 -22.27 -15.92
CA TYR A 190 -5.52 -21.95 -14.90
C TYR A 190 -5.79 -20.61 -14.21
N VAL A 191 -6.37 -19.63 -14.92
CA VAL A 191 -6.82 -18.37 -14.32
C VAL A 191 -7.96 -18.61 -13.33
N GLY A 192 -8.85 -19.57 -13.62
CA GLY A 192 -9.89 -20.00 -12.68
C GLY A 192 -9.30 -20.47 -11.34
N VAL A 193 -8.26 -21.31 -11.39
CA VAL A 193 -7.54 -21.76 -10.18
C VAL A 193 -6.89 -20.59 -9.44
N LEU A 194 -6.22 -19.69 -10.16
CA LEU A 194 -5.59 -18.49 -9.59
C LEU A 194 -6.62 -17.62 -8.84
N VAL A 195 -7.77 -17.36 -9.45
CA VAL A 195 -8.86 -16.55 -8.86
C VAL A 195 -9.42 -17.22 -7.61
N VAL A 196 -9.68 -18.52 -7.65
CA VAL A 196 -10.18 -19.27 -6.48
C VAL A 196 -9.18 -19.24 -5.33
N MET A 197 -7.89 -19.42 -5.63
CA MET A 197 -6.82 -19.35 -4.63
C MET A 197 -6.76 -17.96 -3.97
N ILE A 198 -6.78 -16.89 -4.76
CA ILE A 198 -6.77 -15.51 -4.23
C ILE A 198 -8.02 -15.24 -3.40
N TRP A 199 -9.19 -15.67 -3.86
CA TRP A 199 -10.44 -15.51 -3.12
C TRP A 199 -10.38 -16.22 -1.77
N ALA A 200 -9.90 -17.47 -1.74
CA ALA A 200 -9.74 -18.23 -0.50
C ALA A 200 -8.73 -17.56 0.45
N TYR A 201 -7.60 -17.07 -0.07
CA TYR A 201 -6.61 -16.33 0.70
C TYR A 201 -7.20 -15.04 1.31
N LEU A 202 -7.94 -14.25 0.52
CA LEU A 202 -8.58 -13.01 0.99
C LEU A 202 -9.64 -13.31 2.05
N TYR A 203 -10.50 -14.30 1.81
CA TYR A 203 -11.53 -14.71 2.77
C TYR A 203 -10.93 -15.11 4.11
N PHE A 204 -9.93 -16.00 4.09
CA PHE A 204 -9.24 -16.45 5.28
C PHE A 204 -8.54 -15.28 5.99
N THR A 205 -7.77 -14.48 5.25
CA THR A 205 -6.99 -13.36 5.80
C THR A 205 -7.88 -12.32 6.47
N ILE A 206 -9.02 -11.97 5.85
CA ILE A 206 -9.97 -11.01 6.42
C ILE A 206 -10.59 -11.57 7.70
N LYS A 207 -11.07 -12.83 7.66
CA LYS A 207 -11.70 -13.47 8.83
C LYS A 207 -10.73 -13.59 10.01
N ALA A 208 -9.52 -14.08 9.75
CA ALA A 208 -8.47 -14.22 10.75
C ALA A 208 -8.00 -12.86 11.29
N SER A 209 -7.87 -11.84 10.43
CA SER A 209 -7.48 -10.49 10.85
C SER A 209 -8.53 -9.86 11.75
N ASN A 210 -9.81 -9.95 11.40
CA ASN A 210 -10.89 -9.40 12.22
C ASN A 210 -10.94 -10.07 13.61
N TRP A 211 -10.76 -11.38 13.66
CA TRP A 211 -10.64 -12.11 14.92
C TRP A 211 -9.46 -11.62 15.76
N ARG A 212 -8.28 -11.45 15.14
CA ARG A 212 -7.08 -10.95 15.83
C ARG A 212 -7.23 -9.51 16.30
N ILE A 213 -7.95 -8.66 15.57
CA ILE A 213 -8.22 -7.27 15.96
C ILE A 213 -9.07 -7.23 17.23
N ALA A 214 -10.08 -8.08 17.36
CA ALA A 214 -10.88 -8.19 18.57
C ALA A 214 -10.01 -8.53 19.79
N ILE A 215 -9.16 -9.55 19.69
CA ILE A 215 -8.22 -9.94 20.76
C ILE A 215 -7.29 -8.79 21.14
N ARG A 216 -6.75 -8.07 20.15
CA ARG A 216 -5.89 -6.91 20.43
C ARG A 216 -6.62 -5.77 21.12
N ARG A 217 -7.92 -5.60 20.84
CA ARG A 217 -8.73 -4.58 21.49
C ARG A 217 -8.86 -4.88 22.98
N ASP A 218 -9.21 -6.11 23.32
CA ASP A 218 -9.38 -6.57 24.70
C ASP A 218 -8.05 -6.51 25.49
N MET A 219 -6.95 -6.86 24.82
CA MET A 219 -5.59 -6.74 25.37
C MET A 219 -5.25 -5.27 25.71
N ASN A 220 -5.53 -4.33 24.79
CA ASN A 220 -5.23 -2.91 25.00
C ASN A 220 -6.09 -2.29 26.12
N GLU A 221 -7.35 -2.75 26.26
CA GLU A 221 -8.24 -2.29 27.33
C GLU A 221 -7.72 -2.76 28.70
N SER A 222 -7.32 -4.03 28.79
CA SER A 222 -6.73 -4.60 30.00
C SER A 222 -5.39 -3.95 30.38
N ASP A 223 -4.53 -3.64 29.40
CA ASP A 223 -3.27 -2.91 29.60
C ASP A 223 -3.51 -1.48 30.12
N THR A 224 -4.57 -0.82 29.62
CA THR A 224 -4.96 0.51 30.08
C THR A 224 -5.46 0.49 31.53
N ASP A 225 -6.28 -0.50 31.89
CA ASP A 225 -6.78 -0.68 33.27
C ASP A 225 -5.63 -0.99 34.26
N ALA A 226 -4.73 -1.91 33.89
CA ALA A 226 -3.57 -2.25 34.71
C ALA A 226 -2.64 -1.05 34.93
N ASN A 227 -2.33 -0.28 33.89
CA ASN A 227 -1.55 0.95 34.01
C ASN A 227 -2.27 2.00 34.88
N GLY A 228 -3.60 2.13 34.75
CA GLY A 228 -4.39 3.02 35.59
C GLY A 228 -4.22 2.70 37.07
N LYS A 229 -4.36 1.42 37.44
CA LYS A 229 -4.17 0.93 38.82
C LYS A 229 -2.74 1.12 39.33
N ALA A 230 -1.74 0.84 38.49
CA ALA A 230 -0.33 1.00 38.86
C ALA A 230 0.04 2.47 39.13
N VAL A 231 -0.45 3.40 38.30
CA VAL A 231 -0.22 4.83 38.49
C VAL A 231 -0.93 5.35 39.75
N ASP A 232 -2.17 4.93 39.98
CA ASP A 232 -2.92 5.33 41.18
C ASP A 232 -2.21 4.84 42.45
N SER A 233 -1.71 3.61 42.47
CA SER A 233 -0.90 3.07 43.57
C SER A 233 0.43 3.80 43.82
N LEU A 234 0.95 4.56 42.86
CA LEU A 234 2.15 5.37 43.03
C LEU A 234 1.84 6.79 43.52
N LEU A 235 0.62 7.27 43.29
CA LEU A 235 0.22 8.66 43.55
C LEU A 235 -0.63 8.80 44.82
N ASN A 236 -1.39 7.77 45.19
CA ASN A 236 -2.24 7.67 46.38
C ASN A 236 -1.81 6.49 47.26
#